data_AF-A0A8T1V7A3-F1
#
_entry.id   AF-A0A8T1V7A3-F1
#
_cell.length_a   1.000
_cell.length_b   1.000
_cell.length_c   1.000
_cell.angle_alpha   90.00
_cell.angle_beta   90.00
_cell.angle_gamma   90.00
#
_symmetry.space_group_name_H-M   'P 1'
#
loop_
_entity.id
_entity.type
_entity.pdbx_description
1 polymer ?
#
loop_
_entity_poly.entity_id
_entity_poly.type
_entity_poly.pdbx_seq_one_letter_code
_entity_poly.pdbx_strand_id
1 'polypeptide(L)'
;MSECEAVASAAVEAAGKPPAIKELPEVRVLALRAVIANYRAQTTLWDQVLAFSRAHGFAIAGPCLTIYYDQGYKEKDVDAEVCLPVAYDAEVDEDAASTASITVRTLPAVPRAASLVHLGSYDALNPSYQNLYEWIGKEGVRPNAPVREVYLRTDIEDASEKSFVTEIQQPVA
;
A
#
# COMPACT_ATOMS: atom_id res chain seq x y z
N MET A 1 -16.13 1.25 18.35
CA MET A 1 -15.53 0.97 17.02
C MET A 1 -14.04 1.13 17.18
N SER A 2 -13.26 0.13 16.81
CA SER A 2 -11.80 0.29 16.80
C SER A 2 -11.42 1.34 15.75
N GLU A 3 -10.24 1.95 15.89
CA GLU A 3 -9.71 2.89 14.90
C GLU A 3 -9.64 2.26 13.49
N CYS A 4 -9.36 0.95 13.43
CA CYS A 4 -9.33 0.17 12.20
C CYS A 4 -10.72 0.03 11.54
N GLU A 5 -11.79 -0.14 12.33
CA GLU A 5 -13.16 -0.21 11.81
C GLU A 5 -13.65 1.14 11.28
N ALA A 6 -13.27 2.24 11.93
CA ALA A 6 -13.63 3.58 11.49
C ALA A 6 -12.94 3.94 10.16
N VAL A 7 -11.66 3.61 10.02
CA VAL A 7 -10.91 3.76 8.76
C VAL A 7 -11.55 2.93 7.66
N ALA A 8 -11.89 1.66 7.93
CA ALA A 8 -12.55 0.80 6.95
C ALA A 8 -13.92 1.34 6.51
N SER A 9 -14.76 1.83 7.44
CA SER A 9 -16.08 2.38 7.11
C SER A 9 -15.98 3.64 6.26
N ALA A 10 -15.10 4.58 6.63
CA ALA A 10 -14.86 5.79 5.85
C ALA A 10 -14.29 5.48 4.45
N ALA A 11 -13.46 4.43 4.36
CA ALA A 11 -12.90 3.97 3.10
C ALA A 11 -13.98 3.36 2.19
N VAL A 12 -14.93 2.58 2.72
CA VAL A 12 -16.08 2.09 1.94
C VAL A 12 -16.92 3.26 1.41
N GLU A 13 -17.17 4.30 2.21
CA GLU A 13 -17.88 5.49 1.75
C GLU A 13 -17.10 6.31 0.70
N ALA A 14 -15.78 6.22 0.70
CA ALA A 14 -14.93 6.84 -0.30
C ALA A 14 -14.95 6.07 -1.63
N ALA A 15 -15.25 4.77 -1.60
CA ALA A 15 -15.42 3.98 -2.82
C ALA A 15 -16.57 4.53 -3.67
N GLY A 16 -16.31 4.76 -4.95
CA GLY A 16 -17.27 5.37 -5.89
C GLY A 16 -17.17 6.90 -5.99
N LYS A 17 -16.35 7.57 -5.18
CA LYS A 17 -15.99 8.98 -5.41
C LYS A 17 -14.96 9.10 -6.54
N PRO A 18 -14.93 10.22 -7.28
CA PRO A 18 -13.89 10.47 -8.27
C PRO A 18 -12.52 10.59 -7.59
N PRO A 19 -11.41 10.44 -8.35
CA PRO A 19 -10.09 10.68 -7.79
C PRO A 19 -9.94 12.12 -7.26
N ALA A 20 -9.06 12.30 -6.28
CA ALA A 20 -8.78 13.60 -5.67
C ALA A 20 -7.30 13.77 -5.32
N ILE A 21 -6.81 15.01 -5.30
CA ILE A 21 -5.48 15.32 -4.74
C ILE A 21 -5.58 15.35 -3.22
N LYS A 22 -4.63 14.69 -2.56
CA LYS A 22 -4.46 14.75 -1.09
C LYS A 22 -3.00 14.78 -0.68
N GLU A 23 -2.78 15.19 0.55
CA GLU A 23 -1.51 15.05 1.25
C GLU A 23 -1.42 13.65 1.88
N LEU A 24 -0.24 13.02 1.80
CA LEU A 24 0.07 11.76 2.48
C LEU A 24 1.02 12.06 3.63
N PRO A 25 0.74 11.56 4.85
CA PRO A 25 1.68 11.71 5.96
C PRO A 25 2.95 10.91 5.68
N GLU A 26 4.01 11.27 6.40
CA GLU A 26 5.14 10.36 6.56
C GLU A 26 4.72 9.12 7.35
N VAL A 27 5.37 7.99 7.08
CA VAL A 27 5.07 6.70 7.73
C VAL A 27 6.36 5.94 7.96
N ARG A 28 6.65 5.55 9.20
CA ARG A 28 7.75 4.63 9.52
C ARG A 28 7.35 3.19 9.24
N VAL A 29 8.17 2.47 8.48
CA VAL A 29 7.84 1.14 7.97
C VAL A 29 9.00 0.16 8.13
N LEU A 30 8.65 -1.12 8.35
CA LEU A 30 9.46 -2.26 7.96
C LEU A 30 9.16 -2.56 6.49
N ALA A 31 10.17 -2.50 5.64
CA ALA A 31 10.01 -2.61 4.20
C ALA A 31 10.88 -3.72 3.61
N LEU A 32 10.27 -4.54 2.76
CA LEU A 32 10.93 -5.62 2.01
C LEU A 32 10.60 -5.48 0.54
N ARG A 33 11.64 -5.22 -0.27
CA ARG A 33 11.55 -5.05 -1.73
C ARG A 33 12.14 -6.24 -2.46
N ALA A 34 11.41 -6.75 -3.45
CA ALA A 34 11.88 -7.80 -4.33
C ALA A 34 11.17 -7.77 -5.68
N VAL A 35 11.77 -8.42 -6.67
CA VAL A 35 11.09 -8.75 -7.92
C VAL A 35 10.31 -10.06 -7.71
N ILE A 36 9.00 -10.01 -7.90
CA ILE A 36 8.08 -11.14 -7.69
C ILE A 36 7.45 -11.58 -9.00
N ALA A 37 7.00 -12.83 -9.05
CA ALA A 37 6.49 -13.44 -10.28
C ALA A 37 5.25 -12.72 -10.84
N ASN A 38 4.39 -12.16 -9.97
CA ASN A 38 3.20 -11.38 -10.30
C ASN A 38 2.68 -10.68 -9.03
N TYR A 39 1.65 -9.83 -9.16
CA TYR A 39 1.05 -9.10 -8.03
C TYR A 39 0.57 -10.00 -6.88
N ARG A 40 0.08 -11.21 -7.15
CA ARG A 40 -0.40 -12.14 -6.12
C ARG A 40 0.75 -12.79 -5.33
N ALA A 41 1.95 -12.83 -5.89
CA ALA A 41 3.13 -13.37 -5.23
C ALA A 41 3.67 -12.48 -4.08
N GLN A 42 3.09 -11.29 -3.86
CA GLN A 42 3.39 -10.43 -2.71
C GLN A 42 3.18 -11.13 -1.37
N THR A 43 2.32 -12.15 -1.31
CA THR A 43 2.11 -12.97 -0.10
C THR A 43 3.43 -13.47 0.48
N THR A 44 4.38 -13.87 -0.36
CA THR A 44 5.72 -14.31 0.08
C THR A 44 6.50 -13.22 0.83
N LEU A 45 6.41 -11.97 0.38
CA LEU A 45 7.05 -10.84 1.05
C LEU A 45 6.31 -10.47 2.33
N TRP A 46 4.99 -10.46 2.28
CA TRP A 46 4.14 -10.20 3.46
C TRP A 46 4.36 -11.22 4.56
N ASP A 47 4.43 -12.51 4.23
CA ASP A 47 4.67 -13.58 5.19
C ASP A 47 6.00 -13.38 5.93
N GLN A 48 7.05 -12.98 5.21
CA GLN A 48 8.37 -12.72 5.77
C GLN A 48 8.37 -11.50 6.70
N VAL A 49 7.83 -10.36 6.27
CA VAL A 49 7.78 -9.14 7.09
C VAL A 49 6.88 -9.33 8.30
N LEU A 50 5.74 -10.01 8.16
CA LEU A 50 4.84 -10.31 9.26
C LEU A 50 5.46 -11.31 10.25
N ALA A 51 6.20 -12.31 9.77
CA ALA A 51 6.92 -13.24 10.64
C ALA A 51 7.99 -12.51 11.46
N PHE A 52 8.77 -11.63 10.83
CA PHE A 52 9.73 -10.78 11.53
C PHE A 52 9.05 -9.88 12.57
N SER A 53 7.97 -9.20 12.17
CA SER A 53 7.19 -8.33 13.06
C SER A 53 6.68 -9.08 14.30
N ARG A 54 6.11 -10.28 14.12
CA ARG A 54 5.63 -11.12 15.23
C ARG A 54 6.76 -11.60 16.14
N ALA A 55 7.89 -12.03 15.56
CA ALA A 55 9.04 -12.52 16.33
C ALA A 55 9.65 -11.44 17.24
N HIS A 56 9.56 -10.17 16.84
CA HIS A 56 10.11 -9.04 17.58
C HIS A 56 9.05 -8.23 18.34
N GLY A 57 7.78 -8.66 18.31
CA GLY A 57 6.70 -8.05 19.09
C GLY A 57 6.24 -6.67 18.59
N PHE A 58 6.46 -6.34 17.32
CA PHE A 58 5.97 -5.07 16.76
C PHE A 58 4.46 -5.10 16.52
N ALA A 59 3.78 -4.04 16.97
CA ALA A 59 2.40 -3.76 16.59
C ALA A 59 2.35 -3.06 15.22
N ILE A 60 1.36 -3.42 14.41
CA ILE A 60 1.08 -2.74 13.14
C ILE A 60 0.47 -1.38 13.45
N ALA A 61 1.16 -0.30 13.10
CA ALA A 61 0.81 1.07 13.47
C ALA A 61 -0.02 1.82 12.42
N GLY A 62 -0.63 1.10 11.48
CA GLY A 62 -1.47 1.68 10.43
C GLY A 62 -1.72 0.72 9.26
N PRO A 63 -2.44 1.15 8.22
CA PRO A 63 -2.71 0.33 7.05
C PRO A 63 -1.43 -0.08 6.33
N CYS A 64 -1.27 -1.38 6.11
CA CYS A 64 -0.21 -1.93 5.27
C CYS A 64 -0.31 -1.39 3.84
N LEU A 65 0.83 -1.24 3.17
CA LEU A 65 0.87 -0.75 1.80
C LEU A 65 1.96 -1.43 0.98
N THR A 66 1.75 -1.50 -0.33
CA THR A 66 2.76 -1.92 -1.30
C THR A 66 3.12 -0.78 -2.23
N ILE A 67 4.41 -0.63 -2.53
CA ILE A 67 4.94 0.34 -3.50
C ILE A 67 5.38 -0.43 -4.75
N TYR A 68 4.97 0.02 -5.93
CA TYR A 68 5.38 -0.57 -7.21
C TYR A 68 6.33 0.35 -7.96
N TYR A 69 7.52 -0.16 -8.29
CA TYR A 69 8.61 0.61 -8.89
C TYR A 69 8.67 0.54 -10.41
N ASP A 70 7.90 -0.37 -11.01
CA ASP A 70 7.81 -0.49 -12.45
C ASP A 70 7.12 0.71 -13.12
N GLN A 71 7.55 1.00 -14.34
CA GLN A 71 6.87 1.95 -15.21
C GLN A 71 5.62 1.27 -15.81
N GLY A 72 4.47 1.49 -15.18
CA GLY A 72 3.20 0.94 -15.63
C GLY A 72 3.00 -0.54 -15.28
N TYR A 73 1.95 -1.14 -15.85
CA TYR A 73 1.55 -2.52 -15.56
C TYR A 73 2.51 -3.54 -16.20
N LYS A 74 2.85 -4.59 -15.45
CA LYS A 74 3.59 -5.75 -15.94
C LYS A 74 2.91 -7.04 -15.48
N GLU A 75 2.78 -8.00 -16.39
CA GLU A 75 2.19 -9.30 -16.06
C GLU A 75 3.10 -10.18 -15.18
N LYS A 76 4.41 -9.96 -15.28
CA LYS A 76 5.43 -10.74 -14.59
C LYS A 76 6.64 -9.89 -14.20
N ASP A 77 7.47 -10.43 -13.32
CA ASP A 77 8.70 -9.79 -12.86
C ASP A 77 8.42 -8.38 -12.33
N VAL A 78 7.48 -8.31 -11.39
CA VAL A 78 6.97 -7.08 -10.78
C VAL A 78 7.91 -6.66 -9.66
N ASP A 79 8.45 -5.45 -9.73
CA ASP A 79 9.28 -4.85 -8.69
C ASP A 79 8.39 -4.19 -7.63
N ALA A 80 8.19 -4.91 -6.54
CA ALA A 80 7.27 -4.56 -5.47
C ALA A 80 7.99 -4.46 -4.12
N GLU A 81 7.52 -3.53 -3.29
CA GLU A 81 7.96 -3.39 -1.92
C GLU A 81 6.78 -3.36 -0.97
N VAL A 82 6.71 -4.36 -0.10
CA VAL A 82 5.71 -4.40 0.98
C VAL A 82 6.23 -3.58 2.15
N CYS A 83 5.35 -2.75 2.72
CA CYS A 83 5.67 -1.81 3.78
C CYS A 83 4.68 -2.00 4.94
N LEU A 84 5.18 -2.52 6.07
CA LEU A 84 4.41 -2.70 7.30
C LEU A 84 4.66 -1.50 8.22
N PRO A 85 3.65 -0.66 8.51
CA PRO A 85 3.81 0.48 9.40
C PRO A 85 4.11 0.05 10.84
N VAL A 86 5.09 0.69 11.46
CA VAL A 86 5.47 0.48 12.87
C VAL A 86 5.52 1.81 13.61
N ALA A 87 5.39 1.77 14.93
CA ALA A 87 5.45 2.97 15.76
C ALA A 87 6.81 3.69 15.59
N TYR A 88 6.81 5.02 15.71
CA TYR A 88 8.02 5.83 15.55
C TYR A 88 9.06 5.57 16.63
N ASP A 89 8.61 5.20 17.83
CA ASP A 89 9.41 4.84 18.99
C ASP A 89 9.69 3.33 19.09
N ALA A 90 9.32 2.53 18.07
CA ALA A 90 9.67 1.11 18.04
C ALA A 90 11.19 0.93 17.92
N GLU A 91 11.79 0.27 18.91
CA GLU A 91 13.20 -0.11 18.89
C GLU A 91 13.38 -1.32 17.97
N VAL A 92 13.96 -1.10 16.78
CA VAL A 92 14.20 -2.18 15.81
C VAL A 92 15.68 -2.53 15.79
N ASP A 93 15.98 -3.80 15.99
CA ASP A 93 17.33 -4.33 15.75
C ASP A 93 17.60 -4.31 14.23
N GLU A 94 18.38 -3.32 13.79
CA GLU A 94 18.69 -3.12 12.37
C GLU A 94 19.56 -4.25 11.80
N ASP A 95 20.40 -4.90 12.61
CA ASP A 95 21.22 -6.04 12.16
C ASP A 95 20.33 -7.27 11.93
N ALA A 96 19.37 -7.52 12.82
CA ALA A 96 18.38 -8.57 12.65
C ALA A 96 17.46 -8.29 11.45
N ALA A 97 17.00 -7.04 11.29
CA ALA A 97 16.18 -6.63 10.15
C ALA A 97 16.94 -6.82 8.83
N SER A 98 18.18 -6.33 8.75
CA SER A 98 19.04 -6.46 7.58
C SER A 98 19.35 -7.93 7.25
N THR A 99 19.57 -8.77 8.26
CA THR A 99 19.75 -10.23 8.07
C THR A 99 18.52 -10.89 7.44
N ALA A 100 17.32 -10.35 7.74
CA ALA A 100 16.07 -10.77 7.13
C ALA A 100 15.74 -10.01 5.82
N SER A 101 16.68 -9.26 5.23
CA SER A 101 16.47 -8.40 4.06
C SER A 101 15.38 -7.31 4.25
N ILE A 102 15.05 -6.98 5.50
CA ILE A 102 14.08 -5.95 5.86
C ILE A 102 14.82 -4.66 6.15
N THR A 103 14.33 -3.56 5.58
CA THR A 103 14.83 -2.22 5.86
C THR A 103 13.86 -1.49 6.78
N VAL A 104 14.40 -0.74 7.75
CA VAL A 104 13.62 0.14 8.62
C VAL A 104 13.82 1.56 8.13
N ARG A 105 12.74 2.25 7.74
CA ARG A 105 12.87 3.64 7.29
C ARG A 105 11.54 4.39 7.35
N THR A 106 11.61 5.70 7.16
CA THR A 106 10.44 6.57 7.02
C THR A 106 10.16 6.84 5.56
N LEU A 107 8.97 6.47 5.09
CA LEU A 107 8.44 6.95 3.83
C LEU A 107 8.14 8.45 3.99
N PRO A 108 8.66 9.31 3.10
CA PRO A 108 8.45 10.75 3.24
C PRO A 108 6.99 11.11 3.03
N ALA A 109 6.57 12.18 3.71
CA ALA A 109 5.30 12.84 3.44
C ALA A 109 5.23 13.24 1.95
N VAL A 110 4.05 13.09 1.36
CA VAL A 110 3.81 13.45 -0.05
C VAL A 110 2.83 14.61 -0.09
N PRO A 111 3.24 15.80 -0.54
CA PRO A 111 2.36 16.97 -0.52
C PRO A 111 1.20 16.85 -1.51
N ARG A 112 1.37 16.08 -2.59
CA ARG A 112 0.34 15.89 -3.61
C ARG A 112 0.37 14.46 -4.12
N ALA A 113 -0.67 13.70 -3.81
CA ALA A 113 -0.95 12.41 -4.41
C ALA A 113 -2.37 12.41 -4.98
N ALA A 114 -2.50 11.98 -6.23
CA ALA A 114 -3.79 11.62 -6.79
C ALA A 114 -4.23 10.29 -6.17
N SER A 115 -5.41 10.28 -5.56
CA SER A 115 -5.90 9.14 -4.80
C SER A 115 -7.25 8.67 -5.30
N LEU A 116 -7.44 7.36 -5.36
CA LEU A 116 -8.72 6.72 -5.67
C LEU A 116 -8.92 5.48 -4.80
N VAL A 117 -10.12 5.34 -4.23
CA VAL A 117 -10.48 4.17 -3.42
C VAL A 117 -11.26 3.16 -4.25
N HIS A 118 -10.75 1.93 -4.27
CA HIS A 118 -11.35 0.76 -4.87
C HIS A 118 -12.02 -0.11 -3.79
N LEU A 119 -13.28 -0.50 -4.03
CA LEU A 119 -13.98 -1.53 -3.27
C LEU A 119 -14.16 -2.75 -4.16
N GLY A 120 -13.56 -3.87 -3.77
CA GLY A 120 -13.63 -5.12 -4.51
C GLY A 120 -12.30 -5.87 -4.57
N SER A 121 -12.33 -6.99 -5.30
CA SER A 121 -11.17 -7.87 -5.48
C SER A 121 -10.03 -7.16 -6.19
N TYR A 122 -8.80 -7.55 -5.85
CA TYR A 122 -7.60 -7.05 -6.53
C TYR A 122 -7.60 -7.33 -8.04
N ASP A 123 -8.32 -8.36 -8.51
CA ASP A 123 -8.45 -8.65 -9.94
C ASP A 123 -9.24 -7.56 -10.69
N ALA A 124 -10.03 -6.75 -9.96
CA ALA A 124 -10.82 -5.64 -10.49
C ALA A 124 -10.14 -4.27 -10.27
N LEU A 125 -8.87 -4.21 -9.88
CA LEU A 125 -8.13 -2.95 -9.69
C LEU A 125 -7.86 -2.22 -11.00
N ASN A 126 -7.65 -2.94 -12.11
CA ASN A 126 -7.23 -2.32 -13.38
C ASN A 126 -8.19 -1.20 -13.85
N PRO A 127 -9.52 -1.37 -13.89
CA PRO A 127 -10.45 -0.26 -14.18
C PRO A 127 -10.28 0.97 -13.27
N SER A 128 -9.91 0.78 -12.00
CA SER A 128 -9.67 1.87 -11.05
C SER A 128 -8.37 2.60 -11.39
N TYR A 129 -7.31 1.87 -11.73
CA TYR A 129 -6.08 2.47 -12.27
C TYR A 129 -6.34 3.29 -13.53
N GLN A 130 -7.11 2.77 -14.49
CA GLN A 130 -7.44 3.52 -15.71
C GLN A 130 -8.17 4.83 -15.39
N ASN A 131 -9.19 4.78 -14.53
CA ASN A 131 -9.91 5.97 -14.08
C ASN A 131 -8.97 6.99 -13.42
N LEU A 132 -8.09 6.55 -12.52
CA LEU A 132 -7.12 7.40 -11.86
C LEU A 132 -6.18 8.10 -12.86
N TYR A 133 -5.59 7.36 -13.80
CA TYR A 133 -4.65 7.93 -14.77
C TYR A 133 -5.32 8.81 -15.83
N GLU A 134 -6.54 8.48 -16.26
CA GLU A 134 -7.34 9.38 -17.10
C GLU A 134 -7.62 10.71 -16.41
N TRP A 135 -7.97 10.65 -15.11
CA TRP A 135 -8.21 11.83 -14.31
C TRP A 135 -6.94 12.67 -14.11
N ILE A 136 -5.81 12.03 -13.76
CA ILE A 136 -4.48 12.69 -13.68
C ILE A 136 -4.17 13.44 -14.98
N GLY A 137 -4.45 12.81 -16.13
CA GLY A 137 -4.27 13.43 -17.44
C GLY A 137 -5.11 14.69 -17.64
N LYS A 138 -6.40 14.64 -17.24
CA LYS A 138 -7.36 15.76 -17.32
C LYS A 138 -6.99 16.92 -16.40
N GLU A 139 -6.49 16.62 -15.20
CA GLU A 139 -6.04 17.63 -14.23
C GLU A 139 -4.71 18.29 -14.61
N GLY A 140 -4.02 17.77 -15.64
CA GLY A 140 -2.76 18.34 -16.12
C GLY A 140 -1.56 18.07 -15.19
N VAL A 141 -1.73 17.25 -14.15
CA VAL A 141 -0.64 16.82 -13.25
C VAL A 141 0.09 15.61 -13.82
N ARG A 142 1.29 15.32 -13.29
CA ARG A 142 2.11 14.19 -13.76
C ARG A 142 2.63 13.32 -12.61
N PRO A 143 2.59 11.99 -12.74
CA PRO A 143 3.29 11.09 -11.83
C PRO A 143 4.75 11.49 -11.64
N ASN A 144 5.20 11.59 -10.38
CA ASN A 144 6.58 11.97 -10.06
C ASN A 144 7.28 10.99 -9.09
N ALA A 145 6.59 9.94 -8.65
CA ALA A 145 7.15 8.88 -7.83
C ALA A 145 6.36 7.57 -8.01
N PRO A 146 6.88 6.43 -7.50
CA PRO A 146 6.18 5.14 -7.49
C PRO A 146 4.77 5.21 -6.90
N VAL A 147 3.84 4.45 -7.50
CA VAL A 147 2.46 4.31 -7.00
C VAL A 147 2.42 3.43 -5.75
N ARG A 148 1.48 3.73 -4.85
CA ARG A 148 1.22 2.97 -3.62
C ARG A 148 -0.17 2.37 -3.66
N GLU A 149 -0.31 1.12 -3.25
CA GLU A 149 -1.59 0.51 -2.89
C GLU A 149 -1.65 0.38 -1.37
N VAL A 150 -2.65 1.01 -0.75
CA VAL A 150 -2.88 0.96 0.70
C VAL A 150 -4.08 0.08 1.00
N TYR A 151 -3.87 -0.96 1.80
CA TYR A 151 -4.88 -1.95 2.15
C TYR A 151 -5.69 -1.47 3.35
N LEU A 152 -6.77 -0.74 3.10
CA LEU A 152 -7.63 -0.12 4.13
C LEU A 152 -8.56 -1.14 4.79
N ARG A 153 -8.91 -2.20 4.06
CA ARG A 153 -9.66 -3.34 4.59
C ARG A 153 -9.28 -4.60 3.82
N THR A 154 -8.86 -5.63 4.56
CA THR A 154 -8.70 -6.99 4.08
C THR A 154 -9.45 -7.92 5.03
N ASP A 155 -10.12 -8.92 4.48
CA ASP A 155 -10.91 -9.87 5.26
C ASP A 155 -10.50 -11.29 4.89
N ILE A 156 -9.86 -11.99 5.82
CA ILE A 156 -9.38 -13.36 5.59
C ILE A 156 -10.52 -14.36 5.42
N GLU A 157 -11.74 -14.03 5.88
CA GLU A 157 -12.92 -14.88 5.74
C GLU A 157 -13.64 -14.65 4.39
N ASP A 158 -13.41 -13.48 3.76
CA ASP A 158 -13.95 -13.16 2.44
C ASP A 158 -13.04 -13.65 1.31
N ALA A 159 -13.17 -14.95 0.99
CA ALA A 159 -12.47 -15.56 -0.14
C ALA A 159 -12.82 -14.94 -1.51
N SER A 160 -13.89 -14.14 -1.62
CA SER A 160 -14.26 -13.44 -2.85
C SER A 160 -13.61 -12.08 -3.00
N GLU A 161 -13.00 -11.57 -1.92
CA GLU A 161 -12.35 -10.25 -1.83
C GLU A 161 -13.28 -9.07 -2.14
N LYS A 162 -14.60 -9.30 -2.26
CA LYS A 162 -15.58 -8.27 -2.63
C LYS A 162 -15.67 -7.15 -1.60
N SER A 163 -15.33 -7.47 -0.36
CA SER A 163 -15.35 -6.53 0.74
C SER A 163 -14.02 -5.79 0.95
N PHE A 164 -12.99 -6.09 0.15
CA PHE A 164 -11.69 -5.46 0.29
C PHE A 164 -11.75 -4.00 -0.13
N VAL A 165 -11.01 -3.17 0.59
CA VAL A 165 -10.89 -1.75 0.27
C VAL A 165 -9.43 -1.40 0.10
N THR A 166 -9.08 -0.96 -1.10
CA THR A 166 -7.72 -0.60 -1.48
C THR A 166 -7.71 0.83 -1.97
N GLU A 167 -6.79 1.63 -1.45
CA GLU A 167 -6.57 2.97 -1.98
C GLU A 167 -5.33 3.00 -2.86
N ILE A 168 -5.50 3.43 -4.11
CA ILE A 168 -4.41 3.67 -5.05
C ILE A 168 -3.97 5.12 -4.86
N GLN A 169 -2.69 5.33 -4.52
CA GLN A 169 -2.11 6.64 -4.30
C GLN A 169 -0.95 6.85 -5.28
N GLN A 170 -1.11 7.75 -6.23
CA GLN A 170 -0.09 8.13 -7.20
C GLN A 170 0.48 9.51 -6.83
N PRO A 171 1.72 9.61 -6.32
CA PRO A 171 2.41 10.88 -6.15
C PRO A 171 2.49 11.67 -7.47
N VAL A 172 2.21 12.98 -7.42
CA VAL A 172 2.18 13.85 -8.61
C VAL A 172 2.87 15.20 -8.40
N ALA A 173 3.38 15.78 -9.50
CA ALA A 173 3.90 17.14 -9.60
C ALA A 173 2.89 18.10 -10.25
#